data_AF-A0A519L643-F1
#
_entry.id   AF-A0A519L643-F1
#
_cell.length_a   1.000
_cell.length_b   1.000
_cell.length_c   1.000
_cell.angle_alpha   90.00
_cell.angle_beta   90.00
_cell.angle_gamma   90.00
#
_symmetry.space_group_name_H-M   'P 1'
#
loop_
_entity.id
_entity.type
_entity.pdbx_description
1 polymer ?
#
loop_
_entity_poly.entity_id
_entity_poly.type
_entity_poly.pdbx_seq_one_letter_code
_entity_poly.pdbx_strand_id
1 'polypeptide(L)'
;MPGGLNWRPMTAADLDAVAAIAVIGFPDHFEGRDLFENRLALHPSGCFVLADGQGEAKGYMVAYPWRADAAPTLNTLIEAIPDDASVIYLHDMALHPDARGGGHP
;
A
#
# COMPACT_ATOMS: atom_id res chain seq x y z
N MET A 1 9.14 -18.45 -18.17
CA MET A 1 7.86 -17.80 -18.53
C MET A 1 8.12 -16.30 -18.48
N PRO A 2 7.78 -15.49 -19.50
CA PRO A 2 7.85 -14.04 -19.33
C PRO A 2 6.89 -13.70 -18.18
N GLY A 3 7.42 -13.03 -17.15
CA GLY A 3 6.72 -12.81 -15.90
C GLY A 3 5.55 -11.85 -16.09
N GLY A 4 4.40 -12.20 -15.51
CA GLY A 4 3.27 -11.30 -15.38
C GLY A 4 3.39 -10.48 -14.11
N LEU A 5 2.63 -9.41 -14.03
CA LEU A 5 2.46 -8.69 -12.77
C LEU A 5 1.77 -9.61 -11.75
N ASN A 6 2.35 -9.75 -10.57
CA ASN A 6 1.78 -10.51 -9.46
C ASN A 6 1.91 -9.71 -8.16
N TRP A 7 1.00 -9.94 -7.22
CA TRP A 7 1.10 -9.38 -5.88
C TRP A 7 2.19 -10.10 -5.07
N ARG A 8 3.09 -9.34 -4.47
CA ARG A 8 4.09 -9.82 -3.52
C ARG A 8 4.15 -8.93 -2.28
N PRO A 9 4.69 -9.43 -1.15
CA PRO A 9 4.95 -8.59 0.01
C PRO A 9 5.77 -7.35 -0.36
N MET A 10 5.36 -6.21 0.17
CA MET A 10 6.07 -4.95 0.06
C MET A 10 7.36 -5.01 0.89
N THR A 11 8.42 -4.38 0.38
CA THR A 11 9.68 -4.20 1.08
C THR A 11 10.04 -2.72 1.17
N ALA A 12 11.02 -2.37 2.00
CA ALA A 12 11.51 -0.99 2.09
C ALA A 12 12.06 -0.46 0.75
N ALA A 13 12.52 -1.35 -0.15
CA ALA A 13 12.99 -0.98 -1.48
C ALA A 13 11.87 -0.52 -2.42
N ASP A 14 10.61 -0.84 -2.10
CA ASP A 14 9.45 -0.48 -2.93
C ASP A 14 8.85 0.88 -2.57
N LEU A 15 9.19 1.44 -1.40
CA LEU A 15 8.51 2.61 -0.82
C LEU A 15 8.56 3.85 -1.72
N ASP A 16 9.67 4.07 -2.43
CA ASP A 16 9.81 5.20 -3.33
C ASP A 16 8.85 5.08 -4.53
N ALA A 17 8.72 3.87 -5.09
CA ALA A 17 7.80 3.58 -6.19
C ALA A 17 6.33 3.65 -5.73
N VAL A 18 6.04 3.16 -4.52
CA VAL A 18 4.71 3.24 -3.90
C VAL A 18 4.29 4.70 -3.74
N ALA A 19 5.13 5.55 -3.16
CA ALA A 19 4.85 6.98 -3.00
C ALA A 19 4.63 7.68 -4.36
N ALA A 20 5.43 7.34 -5.38
CA ALA A 20 5.23 7.87 -6.72
C ALA A 20 3.89 7.45 -7.35
N ILE A 21 3.48 6.18 -7.18
CA ILE A 21 2.17 5.69 -7.64
C ILE A 21 1.03 6.38 -6.88
N ALA A 22 1.18 6.60 -5.58
CA ALA A 22 0.18 7.29 -4.76
C ALA A 22 -0.09 8.71 -5.26
N VAL A 23 0.95 9.46 -5.64
CA VAL A 23 0.82 10.80 -6.26
C VAL A 23 0.02 10.74 -7.56
N ILE A 24 0.21 9.71 -8.38
CA ILE A 24 -0.55 9.53 -9.64
C ILE A 24 -2.00 9.12 -9.37
N GLY A 25 -2.22 8.25 -8.38
CA GLY A 25 -3.55 7.74 -8.03
C GLY A 25 -4.43 8.74 -7.30
N PHE A 26 -3.83 9.56 -6.43
CA PHE A 26 -4.49 10.47 -5.50
C PHE A 26 -3.82 11.85 -5.49
N PRO A 27 -3.84 12.61 -6.60
CA PRO A 27 -3.05 13.83 -6.77
C PRO A 27 -3.32 14.92 -5.72
N ASP A 28 -4.53 14.99 -5.20
CA ASP A 28 -4.89 15.99 -4.17
C ASP A 28 -4.70 15.48 -2.74
N HIS A 29 -4.52 14.17 -2.54
CA HIS A 29 -4.56 13.48 -1.24
C HIS A 29 -3.43 12.44 -1.11
N PHE A 30 -2.26 12.73 -1.69
CA PHE A 30 -1.13 11.82 -1.64
C PHE A 30 -0.51 11.78 -0.24
N GLU A 31 -0.02 10.60 0.13
CA GLU A 31 0.75 10.38 1.35
C GLU A 31 2.25 10.39 1.05
N GLY A 32 3.04 10.86 2.01
CA GLY A 32 4.50 10.83 1.92
C GLY A 32 5.06 9.42 2.05
N ARG A 33 6.30 9.22 1.55
CA ARG A 33 7.05 7.96 1.68
C ARG A 33 7.12 7.47 3.13
N ASP A 34 7.28 8.39 4.07
CA ASP A 34 7.37 8.14 5.51
C ASP A 34 6.08 7.51 6.09
N LEU A 35 4.91 7.85 5.53
CA LEU A 35 3.64 7.27 5.93
C LEU A 35 3.54 5.81 5.47
N PHE A 36 3.94 5.51 4.23
CA PHE A 36 4.02 4.14 3.74
C PHE A 36 5.04 3.30 4.52
N GLU A 37 6.20 3.89 4.87
CA GLU A 37 7.20 3.26 5.72
C GLU A 37 6.62 2.92 7.10
N ASN A 38 5.87 3.85 7.70
CA ASN A 38 5.18 3.64 8.95
C ASN A 38 4.14 2.51 8.86
N ARG A 39 3.31 2.46 7.81
CA ARG A 39 2.33 1.36 7.64
C ARG A 39 3.01 0.01 7.44
N LEU A 40 4.10 -0.02 6.65
CA LEU A 40 4.90 -1.22 6.45
C LEU A 40 5.52 -1.72 7.75
N ALA A 41 6.03 -0.82 8.60
CA ALA A 41 6.58 -1.19 9.91
C ALA A 41 5.50 -1.70 10.88
N LEU A 42 4.30 -1.11 10.86
CA LEU A 42 3.19 -1.49 11.74
C LEU A 42 2.57 -2.83 11.38
N HIS A 43 2.37 -3.10 10.08
CA HIS A 43 1.70 -4.31 9.64
C HIS A 43 2.22 -4.81 8.28
N PRO A 44 3.43 -5.42 8.24
CA PRO A 44 4.03 -5.89 7.00
C PRO A 44 3.16 -6.90 6.24
N SER A 45 2.40 -7.73 6.96
CA SER A 45 1.53 -8.76 6.36
C SER A 45 0.33 -8.20 5.59
N GLY A 46 0.00 -6.92 5.74
CA GLY A 46 -1.05 -6.25 4.98
C GLY A 46 -0.53 -5.30 3.90
N CYS A 47 0.78 -5.29 3.65
CA CYS A 47 1.41 -4.41 2.67
C CYS A 47 1.91 -5.21 1.47
N PHE A 48 1.37 -4.93 0.29
CA PHE A 48 1.69 -5.64 -0.94
C PHE A 48 2.01 -4.67 -2.08
N VAL A 49 2.82 -5.15 -3.03
CA VAL A 49 3.06 -4.47 -4.30
C VAL A 49 2.77 -5.41 -5.47
N LEU A 50 2.26 -4.84 -6.54
CA LEU A 50 2.06 -5.51 -7.82
C LEU A 50 3.32 -5.27 -8.66
N ALA A 51 4.08 -6.33 -8.97
CA ALA A 51 5.33 -6.21 -9.72
C ALA A 51 5.58 -7.46 -10.58
N ASP A 52 6.43 -7.32 -11.60
CA ASP A 52 7.00 -8.47 -12.31
C ASP A 52 8.23 -8.96 -11.53
N GLY A 53 8.04 -9.99 -10.70
CA GLY A 53 9.09 -10.52 -9.82
C GLY A 53 9.62 -9.46 -8.85
N GLN A 54 10.94 -9.24 -8.88
CA GLN A 54 11.62 -8.20 -8.09
C GLN A 54 11.77 -6.88 -8.85
N GLY A 55 11.03 -6.71 -9.95
CA GLY A 55 10.97 -5.47 -10.70
C GLY A 55 10.30 -4.35 -9.92
N GLU A 56 10.30 -3.17 -10.54
CA GLU A 56 9.65 -1.96 -10.04
C GLU A 56 8.15 -2.22 -9.77
N ALA A 57 7.65 -1.71 -8.65
CA ALA A 57 6.23 -1.74 -8.34
C ALA A 57 5.42 -0.99 -9.41
N LYS A 58 4.35 -1.62 -9.87
CA LYS A 58 3.34 -1.04 -10.78
C LYS A 58 1.98 -0.87 -10.10
N GLY A 59 1.90 -1.19 -8.82
CA GLY A 59 0.74 -0.98 -7.98
C GLY A 59 1.06 -1.39 -6.55
N TYR A 60 0.18 -1.04 -5.64
CA TYR A 60 0.35 -1.34 -4.23
C TYR A 60 -1.00 -1.44 -3.50
N MET A 61 -0.97 -2.07 -2.34
CA MET A 61 -2.10 -2.19 -1.42
C MET A 61 -1.57 -2.13 0.01
N VAL A 62 -2.18 -1.31 0.84
CA VAL A 62 -1.88 -1.22 2.27
C VAL A 62 -3.15 -1.45 3.07
N ALA A 63 -3.11 -2.41 3.97
CA ALA A 63 -4.17 -2.67 4.92
C ALA A 63 -3.57 -3.00 6.30
N TYR A 64 -4.29 -2.68 7.36
CA TYR A 64 -3.87 -3.00 8.73
C TYR A 64 -5.08 -3.15 9.66
N PRO A 65 -4.93 -3.88 10.79
CA PRO A 65 -5.99 -3.97 11.77
C PRO A 65 -6.36 -2.60 12.33
N TRP A 66 -7.65 -2.33 12.47
CA TRP A 66 -8.15 -1.06 13.00
C TRP A 66 -9.49 -1.23 13.72
N ARG A 67 -9.99 -0.13 14.27
CA ARG A 67 -11.31 -0.04 14.91
C ARG A 67 -12.42 0.00 13.86
N ALA A 68 -13.50 -0.73 14.08
CA ALA A 68 -14.72 -0.62 13.29
C ALA A 68 -15.29 0.81 13.34
N ASP A 69 -15.92 1.24 12.25
CA ASP A 69 -16.58 2.55 12.12
C ASP A 69 -15.68 3.78 12.39
N ALA A 70 -14.35 3.60 12.29
CA ALA A 70 -13.37 4.66 12.44
C ALA A 70 -12.30 4.59 11.36
N ALA A 71 -11.70 5.73 11.05
CA ALA A 71 -10.54 5.84 10.17
C ALA A 71 -9.46 6.69 10.86
N PRO A 72 -8.17 6.39 10.64
CA PRO A 72 -7.10 7.27 11.08
C PRO A 72 -7.19 8.61 10.34
N THR A 73 -6.68 9.67 10.98
CA THR A 73 -6.55 10.98 10.31
C THR A 73 -5.60 10.85 9.12
N LEU A 74 -6.02 11.36 7.96
CA LEU A 74 -5.20 11.35 6.75
C LEU A 74 -3.86 12.06 7.01
N ASN A 75 -2.79 11.61 6.36
CA ASN A 75 -1.48 12.23 6.46
C ASN A 75 -0.91 12.29 7.89
N THR A 76 -1.21 11.27 8.71
CA THR A 76 -0.75 11.18 10.09
C THR A 76 -0.02 9.85 10.34
N LEU A 77 1.10 9.92 11.05
CA LEU A 77 1.80 8.74 11.54
C LEU A 77 0.96 8.01 12.57
N ILE A 78 0.89 6.69 12.47
CA ILE A 78 0.24 5.84 13.47
C ILE A 78 1.35 5.32 14.39
N GLU A 79 1.20 5.56 15.68
CA GLU A 79 2.18 5.13 16.67
C GLU A 79 2.13 3.61 16.89
N ALA A 80 0.92 3.06 16.98
CA ALA A 80 0.67 1.63 17.17
C ALA A 80 -0.70 1.23 16.61
N ILE A 81 -0.85 -0.05 16.28
CA ILE A 81 -2.16 -0.65 16.02
C ILE A 81 -2.96 -0.68 17.33
N PRO A 82 -4.22 -0.22 17.35
CA PRO A 82 -5.05 -0.24 18.56
C PRO A 82 -5.27 -1.65 19.09
N ASP A 83 -5.19 -1.82 20.42
CA ASP A 83 -5.44 -3.12 21.08
C ASP A 83 -6.87 -3.64 20.88
N ASP A 84 -7.82 -2.74 20.63
CA ASP A 84 -9.23 -3.01 20.36
C ASP A 84 -9.56 -3.11 18.86
N ALA A 85 -8.56 -3.28 18.00
CA ALA A 85 -8.76 -3.49 16.57
C ALA A 85 -9.61 -4.75 16.30
N SER A 86 -10.66 -4.59 15.51
CA SER A 86 -11.66 -5.62 15.24
C SER A 86 -11.93 -5.86 13.75
N VAL A 87 -11.38 -5.01 12.88
CA VAL A 87 -11.51 -5.10 11.41
C VAL A 87 -10.15 -4.94 10.74
N ILE A 88 -10.05 -5.36 9.47
CA ILE A 88 -8.96 -4.94 8.59
C ILE A 88 -9.40 -3.69 7.84
N TYR A 89 -8.71 -2.59 8.08
CA TYR A 89 -8.90 -1.35 7.35
C TYR A 89 -8.03 -1.36 6.09
N LEU A 90 -8.68 -1.38 4.92
CA LEU A 90 -8.00 -1.14 3.65
C LEU A 90 -7.73 0.36 3.55
N HIS A 91 -6.49 0.73 3.83
CA HIS A 91 -6.06 2.13 3.88
C HIS A 91 -6.04 2.72 2.48
N ASP A 92 -5.30 2.09 1.57
CA ASP A 92 -5.29 2.47 0.17
C ASP A 92 -4.86 1.32 -0.75
N MET A 93 -5.22 1.48 -2.02
CA MET A 93 -4.83 0.60 -3.11
C MET A 93 -4.81 1.41 -4.40
N ALA A 94 -3.70 1.39 -5.11
CA ALA A 94 -3.56 2.06 -6.39
C ALA A 94 -2.72 1.26 -7.36
N LEU A 95 -3.06 1.38 -8.64
CA LEU A 95 -2.30 0.83 -9.75
C LEU A 95 -1.81 1.97 -10.64
N HIS A 96 -0.56 1.86 -11.08
CA HIS A 96 -0.03 2.68 -12.16
C HIS A 96 -0.93 2.56 -13.40
N PRO A 97 -1.19 3.64 -14.15
CA PRO A 97 -2.08 3.61 -15.31
C PRO A 97 -1.81 2.45 -16.28
N ASP A 98 -0.53 2.17 -16.56
CA ASP A 98 -0.10 1.10 -17.47
C ASP A 98 -0.37 -0.34 -16.98
N ALA A 99 -0.72 -0.50 -15.70
CA ALA A 99 -1.06 -1.80 -15.12
C ALA A 99 -2.57 -2.01 -14.94
N ARG A 100 -3.42 -1.05 -15.33
CA ARG A 100 -4.88 -1.18 -15.15
C ARG A 100 -5.51 -2.08 -16.22
N GLY A 101 -6.69 -2.64 -15.91
CA GLY A 101 -7.47 -3.44 -16.86
C GLY A 101 -6.94 -4.86 -17.14
N GLY A 102 -5.87 -5.29 -16.47
CA GLY A 102 -5.25 -6.60 -16.68
C GLY A 102 -5.82 -7.76 -15.84
N GLY A 103 -6.61 -7.47 -14.80
CA GLY A 103 -7.17 -8.52 -13.93
C GLY A 103 -6.10 -9.31 -13.16
N HIS A 104 -5.16 -8.61 -12.54
CA HIS A 104 -3.99 -9.21 -11.87
C HIS A 104 -4.41 -9.99 -10.61
N PRO A 105 -4.12 -11.30 -10.55
CA PRO A 105 -4.48 -12.16 -9.42
C PRO A 105 -3.57 -11.94 -8.22
#